data_AF-A0A8K0KNS9-F1
#
_entry.id   AF-A0A8K0KNS9-F1
#
_cell.length_a   1.000
_cell.length_b   1.000
_cell.length_c   1.000
_cell.angle_alpha   90.00
_cell.angle_beta   90.00
_cell.angle_gamma   90.00
#
_symmetry.space_group_name_H-M   'P 1'
#
loop_
_entity.id
_entity.type
_entity.pdbx_description
1 polymer ?
#
loop_
_entity_poly.entity_id
_entity_poly.type
_entity_poly.pdbx_seq_one_letter_code
_entity_poly.pdbx_strand_id
1 'polypeptide(L)' 'MADNQQSRFEKSLGLLTIRFVSLLQKAKDGVLDLKIAADMLAVRQKRRIYDITNVLEGIGLIEKKSKNSIQWK' A
#
# COMPACT_ATOMS: atom_id res chain seq x y z
N MET A 1 -22.62 -16.22 12.29
CA MET A 1 -22.34 -14.77 12.46
C MET A 1 -20.84 -14.41 12.38
N ALA A 2 -19.91 -15.36 12.31
CA ALA A 2 -18.46 -15.09 12.19
C ALA A 2 -17.99 -14.57 10.81
N ASP A 3 -18.75 -14.90 9.75
CA ASP A 3 -18.39 -14.60 8.34
C ASP A 3 -18.22 -13.10 8.03
N ASN A 4 -19.02 -12.25 8.69
CA ASN A 4 -19.04 -10.81 8.41
C ASN A 4 -17.82 -10.07 9.00
N GLN A 5 -17.26 -10.55 10.12
CA GLN A 5 -16.04 -9.96 10.71
C GLN A 5 -14.79 -10.31 9.89
N GLN A 6 -14.75 -11.52 9.35
CA GLN A 6 -13.63 -12.00 8.54
C GLN A 6 -13.54 -11.21 7.22
N SER A 7 -14.66 -11.00 6.53
CA SER A 7 -14.76 -10.17 5.32
C SER A 7 -14.36 -8.70 5.53
N ARG A 8 -14.62 -8.14 6.73
CA ARG A 8 -14.22 -6.77 7.08
C ARG A 8 -12.72 -6.67 7.31
N PHE A 9 -12.13 -7.66 7.98
CA PHE A 9 -10.69 -7.68 8.25
C PHE A 9 -9.86 -7.81 6.97
N GLU A 10 -10.29 -8.64 6.02
CA GLU A 10 -9.62 -8.82 4.72
C GLU A 10 -9.54 -7.54 3.88
N LYS A 11 -10.45 -6.60 4.11
CA LYS A 11 -10.52 -5.30 3.43
C LYS A 11 -9.98 -4.14 4.29
N SER A 12 -9.42 -4.45 5.45
CA SER A 12 -8.93 -3.43 6.37
C SER A 12 -7.71 -2.71 5.80
N LEU A 13 -7.62 -1.41 6.10
CA LEU A 13 -6.46 -0.62 5.70
C LEU A 13 -5.16 -1.15 6.33
N GLY A 14 -5.24 -1.69 7.55
CA GLY A 14 -4.10 -2.32 8.22
C GLY A 14 -3.53 -3.50 7.44
N LEU A 15 -4.39 -4.43 6.98
CA LEU A 15 -3.93 -5.56 6.18
C LEU A 15 -3.36 -5.11 4.83
N LEU A 16 -3.99 -4.13 4.18
CA LEU A 16 -3.48 -3.54 2.94
C LEU A 16 -2.11 -2.89 3.16
N THR A 17 -1.91 -2.22 4.29
CA THR A 17 -0.64 -1.58 4.66
C THR A 17 0.45 -2.62 4.84
N ILE A 18 0.19 -3.71 5.58
CA ILE A 18 1.15 -4.80 5.78
C ILE A 18 1.60 -5.38 4.43
N ARG A 19 0.65 -5.66 3.55
CA ARG A 19 0.95 -6.18 2.21
C ARG A 19 1.70 -5.16 1.36
N PHE A 20 1.32 -3.88 1.40
CA PHE A 20 1.98 -2.80 0.68
C PHE A 20 3.45 -2.66 1.10
N VAL A 21 3.74 -2.66 2.40
CA VAL A 21 5.10 -2.61 2.93
C VAL A 21 5.91 -3.84 2.50
N SER A 22 5.31 -5.03 2.50
CA SER A 22 5.99 -6.24 2.00
C SER A 22 6.35 -6.13 0.51
N LEU A 23 5.49 -5.53 -0.32
CA LEU A 23 5.79 -5.27 -1.72
C LEU A 23 6.94 -4.26 -1.87
N LEU A 24 6.92 -3.19 -1.07
CA LEU A 24 7.93 -2.15 -1.10
C LEU A 24 9.31 -2.67 -0.66
N GLN A 25 9.37 -3.51 0.38
CA GLN A 25 10.61 -4.15 0.84
C GLN A 25 11.20 -5.13 -0.20
N LYS A 26 10.34 -5.76 -1.02
CA LYS A 26 10.76 -6.66 -2.10
C LYS A 26 11.08 -5.91 -3.39
N ALA A 27 10.73 -4.63 -3.48
CA ALA A 27 10.92 -3.85 -4.68
C ALA A 27 12.40 -3.56 -4.90
N LYS A 28 12.87 -3.74 -6.13
CA LYS A 28 14.25 -3.46 -6.49
C LYS A 28 14.55 -1.97 -6.26
N ASP A 29 15.72 -1.69 -5.67
CA ASP A 29 16.20 -0.34 -5.35
C ASP A 29 15.26 0.44 -4.40
N GLY A 30 14.36 -0.26 -3.69
CA GLY A 30 13.36 0.34 -2.81
C GLY A 30 12.30 1.15 -3.56
N VAL A 31 12.15 0.98 -4.88
CA VAL A 31 11.23 1.76 -5.72
C VAL A 31 9.99 0.94 -6.05
N LEU A 32 8.82 1.40 -5.63
CA LEU A 32 7.54 0.74 -5.92
C LEU A 32 6.67 1.57 -6.87
N ASP A 33 6.17 0.94 -7.93
CA ASP A 33 5.15 1.52 -8.80
C ASP A 33 3.75 1.33 -8.17
N LEU A 34 3.02 2.43 -8.03
CA LEU A 34 1.72 2.49 -7.37
C LEU A 34 0.62 1.77 -8.16
N LYS A 35 0.73 1.65 -9.49
CA LYS A 35 -0.21 0.87 -10.30
C LYS A 35 -0.02 -0.62 -10.04
N ILE A 36 1.24 -1.07 -10.05
CA ILE A 36 1.58 -2.47 -9.75
C ILE A 36 1.12 -2.83 -8.33
N ALA A 37 1.37 -1.95 -7.36
CA ALA A 37 0.91 -2.16 -5.99
C ALA A 37 -0.62 -2.24 -5.90
N ALA A 38 -1.36 -1.38 -6.61
CA ALA A 38 -2.82 -1.41 -6.64
C ALA A 38 -3.37 -2.73 -7.20
N ASP A 39 -2.76 -3.24 -8.28
CA ASP A 39 -3.15 -4.49 -8.92
C ASP A 39 -2.83 -5.70 -8.03
N MET A 40 -1.62 -5.76 -7.45
CA MET A 40 -1.21 -6.85 -6.55
C MET A 40 -2.01 -6.89 -5.25
N LEU A 41 -2.40 -5.72 -4.73
CA LEU A 41 -3.22 -5.62 -3.52
C LEU A 41 -4.71 -5.85 -3.80
N ALA A 42 -5.09 -6.11 -5.06
CA ALA A 42 -6.47 -6.31 -5.52
C ALA A 42 -7.44 -5.23 -5.00
N VAL A 43 -6.94 -3.99 -4.88
CA VAL A 43 -7.71 -2.92 -4.28
C VAL A 43 -8.70 -2.39 -5.30
N ARG A 44 -9.99 -2.68 -5.10
CA ARG A 44 -11.07 -2.14 -5.95
C ARG A 44 -11.11 -0.60 -5.99
N GLN A 45 -10.54 0.07 -4.98
CA GLN A 45 -10.54 1.51 -4.81
C GLN A 45 -9.11 2.06 -4.72
N LYS A 46 -8.64 2.76 -5.77
CA LYS A 46 -7.31 3.41 -5.79
C LYS A 46 -7.07 4.38 -4.62
N ARG A 47 -8.14 4.86 -3.98
CA ARG A 47 -8.07 5.75 -2.81
C ARG A 47 -7.29 5.15 -1.62
N ARG A 48 -7.32 3.83 -1.40
CA ARG A 48 -6.63 3.19 -0.27
C ARG A 48 -5.11 3.25 -0.39
N ILE A 49 -4.58 3.24 -1.61
CA ILE A 49 -3.15 3.40 -1.84
C ILE A 49 -2.69 4.76 -1.33
N TYR A 50 -3.45 5.83 -1.60
CA TYR A 50 -3.13 7.17 -1.11
C TYR A 50 -3.23 7.29 0.42
N ASP A 51 -4.16 6.58 1.07
CA ASP A 51 -4.19 6.56 2.55
C ASP A 51 -2.87 6.01 3.11
N ILE A 52 -2.34 4.95 2.50
CA ILE A 52 -1.09 4.33 2.93
C ILE A 52 0.09 5.26 2.61
N THR A 53 0.20 5.73 1.37
CA THR A 53 1.36 6.54 0.97
C THR A 53 1.42 7.87 1.71
N ASN A 54 0.30 8.55 1.93
CA ASN A 54 0.30 9.85 2.60
C ASN A 54 0.75 9.74 4.06
N VAL A 55 0.37 8.66 4.75
CA VAL A 55 0.83 8.42 6.12
C VAL A 55 2.32 8.11 6.15
N LEU A 56 2.78 7.18 5.29
CA LEU A 56 4.19 6.79 5.23
C LEU A 56 5.11 7.95 4.81
N GLU A 57 4.65 8.80 3.89
CA GLU A 57 5.33 10.03 3.48
C GLU A 57 5.31 11.07 4.61
N GLY A 58 4.17 11.24 5.29
CA GLY A 58 4.03 12.18 6.40
C GLY A 58 4.91 11.86 7.61
N ILE A 59 5.24 10.58 7.85
CA ILE A 59 6.22 10.16 8.86
C ILE A 59 7.65 10.03 8.31
N GLY A 60 7.86 10.31 7.03
CA GLY A 60 9.18 10.34 6.40
C GLY A 60 9.84 8.99 6.11
N LEU A 61 9.08 7.90 6.02
CA LEU A 61 9.60 6.57 5.66
C LEU A 61 9.73 6.36 4.15
N ILE A 62 8.94 7.08 3.37
CA ILE A 62 8.97 7.03 1.91
C ILE A 62 8.94 8.43 1.34
N GLU A 63 9.34 8.56 0.08
CA GLU A 63 9.20 9.78 -0.69
C GLU A 63 8.67 9.52 -2.09
N LYS A 64 8.07 10.54 -2.70
CA LYS A 64 7.60 10.46 -4.07
C LYS A 64 8.77 10.62 -5.05
N LYS A 65 9.04 9.57 -5.82
CA LYS A 65 10.03 9.60 -6.91
C LYS A 65 9.46 10.17 -8.20
N SER A 66 8.22 9.80 -8.55
CA SER A 66 7.53 10.30 -9.74
C SER A 66 6.00 10.17 -9.62
N LYS A 67 5.24 10.57 -10.65
CA LYS A 67 3.75 10.60 -10.62
C LYS A 67 3.11 9.27 -10.18
N ASN A 68 3.74 8.13 -10.44
CA ASN A 68 3.23 6.80 -10.07
C ASN A 68 4.26 5.95 -9.31
N SER A 69 5.31 6.57 -8.75
CA SER A 69 6.40 5.83 -8.11
C SER A 69 6.79 6.47 -6.79
N ILE A 70 6.93 5.62 -5.78
CA ILE A 70 7.47 5.97 -4.47
C ILE A 70 8.78 5.24 -4.25
N GLN A 71 9.62 5.77 -3.38
CA GLN A 71 10.88 5.15 -2.99
C GLN A 71 10.98 5.08 -1.46
N TRP A 72 11.56 3.99 -0.97
CA TRP A 72 11.99 3.87 0.42
C TRP A 72 13.09 4.89 0.71
N LYS A 73 12.95 5.61 1.82
CA LYS A 73 13.94 6.59 2.28
C LYS A 73 15.03 5.95 3.13
#